data_AF-A0A972JEF2-F1
#
_entry.id   AF-A0A972JEF2-F1
#
_cell.length_a   1.000
_cell.length_b   1.000
_cell.length_c   1.000
_cell.angle_alpha   90.00
_cell.angle_beta   90.00
_cell.angle_gamma   90.00
#
_symmetry.space_group_name_H-M   'P 1'
#
loop_
_entity.id
_entity.type
_entity.pdbx_description
1 polymer ?
#
loop_
_entity_poly.entity_id
_entity_poly.type
_entity_poly.pdbx_seq_one_letter_code
_entity_poly.pdbx_strand_id
1 'polypeptide(L)'
;MKKVALFVSLVFLFISGDISAQLCGGGILQFYILTLNGSEPIDFEYELFTASDSLVQKKVYDVLDKYSIERYERAFNETGFEIAKQTAEEISNPQDEKRTIQLDKFIANSGLSRKGKVKELLEFKTYELVGTPVILKISAKGKSIYILGNFFGNCDRISTLLWTDRFRWIR
;
A
#
# COMPACT_ATOMS: atom_id res chain seq x y z
N MET A 1 -27.51 -61.82 -0.43
CA MET A 1 -28.50 -60.78 -0.07
C MET A 1 -27.88 -59.85 0.95
N LYS A 2 -27.90 -58.53 0.66
CA LYS A 2 -27.77 -57.36 1.57
C LYS A 2 -26.44 -57.24 2.35
N LYS A 3 -25.42 -56.57 1.78
CA LYS A 3 -25.15 -55.12 1.96
C LYS A 3 -25.20 -54.69 3.44
N VAL A 4 -24.08 -54.81 4.16
CA VAL A 4 -23.80 -53.95 5.31
C VAL A 4 -22.65 -53.05 4.89
N ALA A 5 -23.05 -51.82 4.56
CA ALA A 5 -22.21 -50.78 4.02
C ALA A 5 -21.13 -50.37 5.04
N LEU A 6 -19.88 -50.46 4.58
CA LEU A 6 -18.91 -49.37 4.58
C LEU A 6 -19.43 -48.07 5.23
N PHE A 7 -19.22 -47.90 6.53
CA PHE A 7 -19.62 -46.67 7.25
C PHE A 7 -18.56 -46.23 8.27
N VAL A 8 -17.28 -46.30 7.90
CA VAL A 8 -16.17 -45.70 8.69
C VAL A 8 -15.30 -44.75 7.83
N SER A 9 -15.73 -44.43 6.61
CA SER A 9 -14.97 -43.58 5.67
C SER A 9 -15.69 -42.28 5.28
N LEU A 10 -16.65 -41.81 6.09
CA LEU A 10 -17.44 -40.62 5.75
C LEU A 10 -17.62 -39.62 6.90
N VAL A 11 -16.71 -39.59 7.87
CA VAL A 11 -16.64 -38.52 8.89
C VAL A 11 -15.48 -37.55 8.64
N PHE A 12 -14.58 -37.85 7.69
CA PHE A 12 -13.46 -36.97 7.34
C PHE A 12 -13.75 -35.95 6.21
N LEU A 13 -14.98 -35.91 5.68
CA LEU A 13 -15.34 -35.04 4.54
C LEU A 13 -16.25 -33.85 4.91
N PHE A 14 -16.51 -33.61 6.20
CA PHE A 14 -17.31 -32.48 6.68
C PHE A 14 -16.53 -31.50 7.57
N ILE A 15 -15.27 -31.25 7.24
CA ILE A 15 -14.60 -30.00 7.62
C ILE A 15 -14.30 -29.22 6.35
N SER A 16 -15.36 -28.92 5.59
CA SER A 16 -15.42 -27.69 4.82
C SER A 16 -15.71 -26.55 5.80
N GLY A 17 -14.79 -26.35 6.74
CA GLY A 17 -14.76 -25.19 7.61
C GLY A 17 -14.06 -24.09 6.84
N ASP A 18 -14.68 -22.92 6.83
CA ASP A 18 -14.23 -21.71 6.17
C ASP A 18 -12.71 -21.59 6.10
N ILE A 19 -12.18 -21.28 4.91
CA ILE A 19 -10.82 -20.75 4.76
C ILE A 19 -10.82 -19.45 5.57
N SER A 20 -10.55 -19.59 6.85
CA SER A 20 -10.35 -18.49 7.76
C SER A 20 -9.11 -17.81 7.20
N ALA A 21 -9.29 -16.63 6.60
CA ALA A 21 -8.18 -15.77 6.27
C ALA A 21 -7.39 -15.63 7.57
N GLN A 22 -6.25 -16.31 7.64
CA GLN A 22 -5.45 -16.36 8.84
C GLN A 22 -4.99 -14.92 9.07
N LEU A 23 -5.30 -14.36 10.24
CA LEU A 23 -4.78 -13.07 10.65
C LEU A 23 -3.25 -13.14 10.51
N CYS A 24 -2.70 -12.43 9.54
CA CYS A 24 -1.26 -12.43 9.28
C CYS A 24 -0.50 -11.63 10.35
N GLY A 25 -1.20 -10.79 11.13
CA GLY A 25 -0.63 -9.97 12.20
C GLY A 25 0.21 -8.78 11.71
N GLY A 26 0.57 -8.75 10.42
CA GLY A 26 1.43 -7.75 9.80
C GLY A 26 2.39 -8.40 8.79
N GLY A 27 3.43 -7.65 8.42
CA GLY A 27 4.38 -8.08 7.39
C GLY A 27 5.34 -6.97 6.96
N ILE A 28 5.84 -7.09 5.74
CA ILE A 28 6.71 -6.13 5.07
C ILE A 28 6.11 -5.79 3.70
N LEU A 29 5.89 -4.49 3.46
CA LEU A 29 5.70 -3.98 2.11
C LEU A 29 7.07 -3.63 1.51
N GLN A 30 7.44 -4.32 0.45
CA GLN A 30 8.62 -3.99 -0.36
C GLN A 30 8.18 -3.12 -1.54
N PHE A 31 8.56 -1.85 -1.51
CA PHE A 31 8.23 -0.88 -2.55
C PHE A 31 9.44 -0.62 -3.44
N TYR A 32 9.45 -1.23 -4.62
CA TYR A 32 10.51 -1.08 -5.61
C TYR A 32 10.26 0.12 -6.52
N ILE A 33 11.33 0.87 -6.80
CA ILE A 33 11.39 1.96 -7.75
C ILE A 33 12.46 1.57 -8.77
N LEU A 34 12.02 1.12 -9.94
CA LEU A 34 12.89 0.61 -11.00
C LEU A 34 12.97 1.61 -12.14
N THR A 35 14.11 1.64 -12.82
CA THR A 35 14.27 2.35 -14.10
C THR A 35 14.41 1.33 -15.24
N LEU A 36 14.19 1.75 -16.48
CA LEU A 36 14.42 0.86 -17.63
C LEU A 36 15.93 0.57 -17.80
N ASN A 37 16.26 -0.71 -18.03
CA ASN A 37 17.61 -1.26 -18.19
C ASN A 37 18.55 -0.31 -18.95
N GLY A 38 19.62 0.13 -18.30
CA GLY A 38 20.69 0.94 -18.90
C GLY A 38 20.63 2.44 -18.61
N SER A 39 19.63 2.92 -17.88
CA SER A 39 19.67 4.27 -17.31
C SER A 39 20.60 4.28 -16.08
N GLU A 40 21.42 5.33 -15.96
CA GLU A 40 22.33 5.52 -14.81
C GLU A 40 21.61 5.29 -13.47
N PRO A 41 22.29 4.74 -12.44
CA PRO A 41 21.73 4.63 -11.10
C PRO A 41 21.11 5.97 -10.69
N ILE A 42 19.80 5.98 -10.46
CA ILE A 42 19.09 7.17 -10.03
C ILE A 42 18.95 7.09 -8.52
N ASP A 43 19.56 8.05 -7.82
CA ASP A 43 19.20 8.29 -6.42
C ASP A 43 17.84 9.01 -6.39
N PHE A 44 16.83 8.35 -5.83
CA PHE A 44 15.53 8.94 -5.59
C PHE A 44 15.51 9.61 -4.23
N GLU A 45 14.86 10.76 -4.15
CA GLU A 45 14.47 11.38 -2.89
C GLU A 45 13.03 10.96 -2.58
N TYR A 46 12.77 10.59 -1.33
CA TYR A 46 11.42 10.26 -0.87
C TYR A 46 11.00 11.13 0.31
N GLU A 47 9.70 11.35 0.45
CA GLU A 47 9.08 12.05 1.58
C GLU A 47 7.69 11.47 1.87
N LEU A 48 7.39 11.28 3.16
CA LEU A 48 6.13 10.70 3.64
C LEU A 48 5.29 11.76 4.37
N PHE A 49 4.02 11.87 3.98
CA PHE A 49 3.06 12.80 4.58
C PHE A 49 1.82 12.07 5.09
N THR A 50 1.21 12.61 6.14
CA THR A 50 -0.13 12.22 6.56
C THR A 50 -1.18 12.78 5.58
N ALA A 51 -2.21 11.99 5.29
CA ALA A 51 -3.41 12.47 4.63
C ALA A 51 -4.61 12.44 5.58
N SER A 52 -5.53 13.39 5.39
CA SER A 52 -6.81 13.41 6.10
C SER A 52 -7.79 12.43 5.44
N ASP A 53 -8.34 11.47 6.21
CA ASP A 53 -9.34 10.51 5.69
C ASP A 53 -10.53 11.23 5.05
N SER A 54 -11.04 12.29 5.69
CA SER A 54 -12.21 13.02 5.19
C SER A 54 -11.91 13.78 3.90
N LEU A 55 -10.69 14.28 3.74
CA LEU A 55 -10.28 14.96 2.51
C LEU A 55 -9.97 13.94 1.41
N VAL A 56 -9.37 12.80 1.75
CA VAL A 56 -9.19 11.68 0.81
C VAL A 56 -10.55 11.23 0.28
N GLN A 57 -11.53 11.00 1.15
CA GLN A 57 -12.89 10.66 0.73
C GLN A 57 -13.45 11.71 -0.23
N LYS A 58 -13.45 12.98 0.19
CA LYS A 58 -14.07 14.07 -0.56
C LYS A 58 -13.39 14.40 -1.89
N LYS A 59 -12.06 14.29 -1.96
CA LYS A 59 -11.25 14.76 -3.09
C LYS A 59 -10.78 13.65 -4.02
N VAL A 60 -10.81 12.40 -3.54
CA VAL A 60 -10.37 11.24 -4.32
C VAL A 60 -11.53 10.30 -4.58
N TYR A 61 -12.25 9.83 -3.57
CA TYR A 61 -13.27 8.79 -3.77
C TYR A 61 -14.62 9.32 -4.24
N ASP A 62 -15.11 10.43 -3.67
CA ASP A 62 -16.44 10.99 -4.00
C ASP A 62 -16.54 11.57 -5.42
N VAL A 63 -15.40 11.80 -6.07
CA VAL A 63 -15.32 12.32 -7.45
C VAL A 63 -15.21 11.22 -8.50
N LEU A 64 -15.10 9.95 -8.08
CA LEU A 64 -14.99 8.78 -8.95
C LEU A 64 -16.37 8.16 -9.19
N ASP A 65 -16.50 7.49 -10.33
CA ASP A 65 -17.62 6.57 -10.55
C ASP A 65 -17.44 5.28 -9.72
N LYS A 66 -18.53 4.55 -9.50
CA LYS A 66 -18.55 3.35 -8.66
C LYS A 66 -17.54 2.27 -9.08
N TYR A 67 -17.33 2.05 -10.38
CA TYR A 67 -16.37 1.03 -10.86
C TYR A 67 -14.94 1.46 -10.63
N SER A 68 -14.68 2.77 -10.66
CA SER A 68 -13.39 3.34 -10.31
C SER A 68 -13.10 3.25 -8.81
N ILE A 69 -14.09 3.42 -7.93
CA ILE A 69 -13.88 3.32 -6.46
C ILE A 69 -13.27 1.97 -6.06
N GLU A 70 -13.86 0.85 -6.48
CA GLU A 70 -13.36 -0.49 -6.13
C GLU A 70 -11.92 -0.72 -6.61
N ARG A 71 -11.58 -0.19 -7.80
CA ARG A 71 -10.22 -0.27 -8.34
C ARG A 71 -9.24 0.55 -7.50
N TYR A 72 -9.65 1.75 -7.07
CA TYR A 72 -8.81 2.66 -6.29
C TYR A 72 -8.64 2.18 -4.85
N GLU A 73 -9.68 1.62 -4.22
CA GLU A 73 -9.60 1.01 -2.89
C GLU A 73 -8.67 -0.21 -2.90
N ARG A 74 -8.73 -1.03 -3.96
CA ARG A 74 -7.78 -2.14 -4.13
C ARG A 74 -6.36 -1.60 -4.30
N ALA A 75 -6.16 -0.64 -5.21
CA ALA A 75 -4.86 -0.04 -5.43
C ALA A 75 -4.31 0.61 -4.15
N PHE A 76 -5.13 1.33 -3.38
CA PHE A 76 -4.78 1.92 -2.09
C PHE A 76 -4.17 0.91 -1.13
N ASN A 77 -4.79 -0.28 -1.04
CA ASN A 77 -4.40 -1.33 -0.11
C ASN A 77 -3.24 -2.19 -0.60
N GLU A 78 -3.13 -2.42 -1.90
CA GLU A 78 -2.12 -3.30 -2.50
C GLU A 78 -0.84 -2.55 -2.88
N THR A 79 -0.96 -1.49 -3.71
CA THR A 79 0.19 -0.89 -4.40
C THR A 79 0.42 0.59 -4.07
N GLY A 80 -0.63 1.31 -3.68
CA GLY A 80 -0.78 2.75 -3.87
C GLY A 80 -1.21 3.13 -5.30
N PHE A 81 -1.60 4.38 -5.49
CA PHE A 81 -1.88 4.96 -6.81
C PHE A 81 -1.43 6.43 -6.89
N GLU A 82 -1.10 6.88 -8.10
CA GLU A 82 -0.66 8.26 -8.35
C GLU A 82 -1.84 9.23 -8.17
N ILE A 83 -1.57 10.34 -7.48
CA ILE A 83 -2.47 11.49 -7.35
C ILE A 83 -1.77 12.75 -7.86
N ALA A 84 -2.55 13.71 -8.34
CA ALA A 84 -2.02 14.99 -8.78
C ALA A 84 -1.39 15.75 -7.60
N LYS A 85 -0.34 16.53 -7.87
CA LYS A 85 0.34 17.36 -6.86
C LYS A 85 -0.63 18.24 -6.07
N GLN A 86 -1.56 18.91 -6.75
CA GLN A 86 -2.56 19.75 -6.10
C GLN A 86 -3.45 18.94 -5.15
N THR A 87 -3.89 17.74 -5.56
CA THR A 87 -4.66 16.85 -4.69
C THR A 87 -3.84 16.44 -3.46
N ALA A 88 -2.55 16.12 -3.63
CA ALA A 88 -1.67 15.78 -2.53
C ALA A 88 -1.52 16.93 -1.52
N GLU A 89 -1.36 18.16 -2.01
CA GLU A 89 -1.29 19.36 -1.18
C GLU A 89 -2.61 19.64 -0.45
N GLU A 90 -3.75 19.44 -1.10
CA GLU A 90 -5.08 19.66 -0.53
C GLU A 90 -5.47 18.63 0.54
N ILE A 91 -5.08 17.36 0.38
CA ILE A 91 -5.44 16.29 1.34
C ILE A 91 -4.40 16.12 2.46
N SER A 92 -3.19 16.66 2.28
CA SER A 92 -2.13 16.62 3.28
C SER A 92 -2.58 17.34 4.55
N ASN A 93 -2.43 16.68 5.70
CA ASN A 93 -2.81 17.25 6.98
C ASN A 93 -1.69 17.13 8.01
N PRO A 94 -0.61 17.93 7.87
CA PRO A 94 0.51 17.89 8.79
C PRO A 94 0.15 18.41 10.19
N GLN A 95 -0.97 19.13 10.33
CA GLN A 95 -1.43 19.70 11.60
C GLN A 95 -2.25 18.73 12.45
N ASP A 96 -2.63 17.56 11.93
CA ASP A 96 -3.22 16.48 12.73
C ASP A 96 -2.12 15.79 13.55
N GLU A 97 -1.89 16.29 14.76
CA GLU A 97 -0.86 15.82 15.67
C GLU A 97 -0.97 14.31 15.94
N LYS A 98 -2.19 13.79 16.11
CA LYS A 98 -2.42 12.36 16.39
C LYS A 98 -1.96 11.49 15.22
N ARG A 99 -2.31 11.87 13.99
CA ARG A 99 -1.86 11.16 12.79
C ARG A 99 -0.37 11.31 12.57
N THR A 100 0.18 12.49 12.83
CA THR A 100 1.61 12.75 12.71
C THR A 100 2.41 11.86 13.65
N ILE A 101 1.99 11.74 14.92
CA ILE A 101 2.60 10.84 15.91
C ILE A 101 2.47 9.38 15.48
N GLN A 102 1.31 8.98 14.96
CA GLN A 102 1.09 7.61 14.49
C GLN A 102 2.00 7.28 13.30
N LEU A 103 2.09 8.18 12.31
CA LEU A 103 2.98 8.03 11.17
C LEU A 103 4.45 7.96 11.62
N ASP A 104 4.88 8.80 12.56
CA ASP A 104 6.25 8.77 13.08
C ASP A 104 6.59 7.43 13.74
N LYS A 105 5.64 6.84 14.49
CA LYS A 105 5.81 5.50 15.05
C LYS A 105 5.98 4.44 13.97
N PHE A 106 5.15 4.49 12.92
CA PHE A 106 5.25 3.52 11.83
C PHE A 106 6.55 3.66 11.02
N ILE A 107 6.97 4.90 10.76
CA ILE A 107 8.25 5.22 10.13
C ILE A 107 9.42 4.67 10.95
N ALA A 108 9.44 4.96 12.26
CA ALA A 108 10.49 4.49 13.16
C ALA A 108 10.54 2.95 13.25
N ASN A 109 9.38 2.30 13.32
CA ASN A 109 9.29 0.83 13.34
C ASN A 109 9.72 0.16 12.04
N SER A 110 9.74 0.91 10.94
CA SER A 110 10.23 0.45 9.63
C SER A 110 11.72 0.77 9.43
N GLY A 111 12.38 1.41 10.40
CA GLY A 111 13.77 1.86 10.25
C GLY A 111 13.95 2.97 9.21
N LEU A 112 12.86 3.67 8.84
CA LEU A 112 12.87 4.75 7.86
C LEU A 112 12.98 6.11 8.55
N SER A 113 13.37 7.13 7.80
CA SER A 113 13.14 8.53 8.14
C SER A 113 11.92 9.07 7.37
N ARG A 114 11.34 10.19 7.83
CA ARG A 114 10.20 10.84 7.14
C ARG A 114 10.53 11.31 5.73
N LYS A 115 11.80 11.63 5.48
CA LYS A 115 12.36 11.90 4.16
C LYS A 115 13.78 11.37 4.07
N GLY A 116 14.21 10.98 2.89
CA GLY A 116 15.54 10.42 2.69
C GLY A 116 15.87 10.16 1.22
N LYS A 117 16.98 9.48 1.00
CA LYS A 117 17.37 8.99 -0.32
C LYS A 117 17.22 7.48 -0.37
N VAL A 118 16.81 6.97 -1.52
CA VAL A 118 16.65 5.55 -1.80
C VAL A 118 17.10 5.27 -3.22
N LYS A 119 17.76 4.13 -3.45
CA LYS A 119 18.15 3.71 -4.80
C LYS A 119 17.03 2.96 -5.51
N GLU A 120 16.45 1.98 -4.82
CA GLU A 120 15.46 1.09 -5.44
C GLU A 120 14.37 0.66 -4.48
N LEU A 121 14.65 0.46 -3.18
CA LEU A 121 13.72 -0.23 -2.28
C LEU A 121 13.42 0.59 -1.03
N LEU A 122 12.14 0.85 -0.79
CA LEU A 122 11.61 1.26 0.51
C LEU A 122 10.91 0.06 1.15
N GLU A 123 11.31 -0.31 2.37
CA GLU A 123 10.68 -1.37 3.14
C GLU A 123 9.85 -0.76 4.27
N PHE A 124 8.56 -1.06 4.27
CA PHE A 124 7.63 -0.61 5.30
C PHE A 124 7.21 -1.80 6.15
N LYS A 125 7.32 -1.67 7.48
CA LYS A 125 6.74 -2.65 8.39
C LYS A 125 5.23 -2.44 8.45
N THR A 126 4.47 -3.51 8.19
CA THR A 126 3.03 -3.45 8.05
C THR A 126 2.29 -4.09 9.22
N TYR A 127 1.04 -3.67 9.42
CA TYR A 127 0.16 -4.13 10.47
C TYR A 127 -1.22 -4.39 9.86
N GLU A 128 -1.72 -5.61 10.00
CA GLU A 128 -2.90 -6.09 9.26
C GLU A 128 -4.13 -5.17 9.34
N LEU A 129 -4.45 -4.65 10.52
CA LEU A 129 -5.65 -3.83 10.76
C LEU A 129 -5.41 -2.31 10.63
N VAL A 130 -4.25 -1.90 10.09
CA VAL A 130 -3.95 -0.48 9.85
C VAL A 130 -4.47 -0.07 8.47
N GLY A 131 -5.26 1.00 8.43
CA GLY A 131 -5.83 1.59 7.21
C GLY A 131 -5.57 3.08 7.13
N THR A 132 -4.34 3.52 7.36
CA THR A 132 -3.99 4.95 7.42
C THR A 132 -3.52 5.45 6.06
N PRO A 133 -4.19 6.46 5.46
CA PRO A 133 -3.75 7.01 4.18
C PRO A 133 -2.48 7.84 4.39
N VAL A 134 -1.47 7.49 3.61
CA VAL A 134 -0.16 8.15 3.60
C VAL A 134 0.16 8.53 2.17
N ILE A 135 0.78 9.70 2.01
CA ILE A 135 1.29 10.15 0.73
C ILE A 135 2.79 9.88 0.70
N LEU A 136 3.23 9.06 -0.26
CA LEU A 136 4.63 8.88 -0.61
C LEU A 136 4.95 9.78 -1.81
N LYS A 137 5.78 10.78 -1.61
CA LYS A 137 6.36 11.57 -2.69
C LYS A 137 7.70 10.97 -3.06
N ILE A 138 7.92 10.72 -4.34
CA ILE A 138 9.22 10.28 -4.90
C ILE A 138 9.66 11.33 -5.91
N SER A 139 10.93 11.74 -5.84
CA SER A 139 11.50 12.76 -6.71
C SER A 139 12.85 12.34 -7.27
N ALA A 140 13.07 12.57 -8.57
CA ALA A 140 14.37 12.42 -9.22
C ALA A 140 14.43 13.25 -10.50
N LYS A 141 15.61 13.79 -10.82
CA LYS A 141 15.89 14.53 -12.07
C LYS A 141 14.84 15.63 -12.37
N GLY A 142 14.42 16.37 -11.34
CA GLY A 142 13.43 17.45 -11.46
C GLY A 142 11.97 17.01 -11.66
N LYS A 143 11.68 15.71 -11.64
CA LYS A 143 10.32 15.16 -11.67
C LYS A 143 9.93 14.64 -10.28
N SER A 144 8.67 14.82 -9.91
CA SER A 144 8.09 14.27 -8.68
C SER A 144 6.76 13.60 -8.97
N ILE A 145 6.49 12.51 -8.26
CA ILE A 145 5.17 11.86 -8.18
C ILE A 145 4.68 11.86 -6.75
N TYR A 146 3.37 11.79 -6.60
CA TYR A 146 2.69 11.69 -5.32
C TYR A 146 1.82 10.44 -5.35
N ILE A 147 2.06 9.53 -4.41
CA ILE A 147 1.39 8.24 -4.36
C ILE A 147 0.58 8.18 -3.08
N LEU A 148 -0.73 8.00 -3.19
CA LEU A 148 -1.61 7.76 -2.05
C LEU A 148 -1.73 6.25 -1.83
N GLY A 149 -1.47 5.79 -0.60
CA GLY A 149 -1.54 4.36 -0.28
C GLY A 149 -1.55 4.06 1.21
N ASN A 150 -1.90 2.81 1.53
CA ASN A 150 -1.85 2.24 2.87
C ASN A 150 -0.49 1.55 3.10
N PHE A 151 0.61 2.30 3.15
CA PHE A 151 1.97 1.72 3.16
C PHE A 151 2.29 0.88 4.41
N PHE A 152 1.60 1.14 5.53
CA PHE A 152 1.83 0.47 6.82
C PHE A 152 0.71 -0.51 7.22
N GLY A 153 -0.29 -0.69 6.38
CA GLY A 153 -1.36 -1.66 6.58
C GLY A 153 -1.13 -3.00 5.93
N ASN A 154 -2.03 -3.96 6.16
CA ASN A 154 -2.07 -5.28 5.50
C ASN A 154 -0.86 -6.19 5.80
N CYS A 155 -0.79 -7.32 5.09
CA CYS A 155 0.26 -8.33 5.19
C CYS A 155 1.44 -8.03 4.25
N ASP A 156 2.36 -9.00 4.14
CA ASP A 156 3.44 -9.00 3.16
C ASP A 156 2.94 -8.73 1.75
N ARG A 157 3.59 -7.80 1.06
CA ARG A 157 3.30 -7.53 -0.35
C ARG A 157 4.46 -6.83 -1.03
N ILE A 158 4.45 -6.90 -2.35
CA ILE A 158 5.43 -6.25 -3.21
C ILE A 158 4.67 -5.25 -4.08
N SER A 159 5.20 -4.04 -4.17
CA SER A 159 4.72 -3.02 -5.08
C SER A 159 5.89 -2.54 -5.91
N THR A 160 5.74 -2.48 -7.23
CA THR A 160 6.83 -2.08 -8.13
C THR A 160 6.39 -0.93 -9.02
N LEU A 161 7.07 0.18 -8.87
CA LEU A 161 6.94 1.37 -9.69
C LEU A 161 8.07 1.40 -10.72
N LEU A 162 7.71 1.47 -11.99
CA LEU A 162 8.63 1.75 -13.08
C LEU A 162 8.70 3.26 -13.34
N TRP A 163 9.85 3.85 -13.04
CA TRP A 163 10.21 5.24 -13.26
C TRP A 163 10.56 5.49 -14.74
N THR A 164 9.59 5.99 -15.50
CA THR A 164 9.76 6.40 -16.91
C THR A 164 9.13 7.77 -17.15
N ASP A 165 9.05 8.23 -18.40
CA ASP A 165 8.30 9.45 -18.75
C ASP A 165 6.80 9.36 -18.44
N ARG A 166 6.26 8.14 -18.36
CA ARG A 166 4.91 7.86 -17.86
C ARG A 166 5.02 6.76 -16.82
N PHE A 167 4.94 7.10 -15.54
CA PHE A 167 5.05 6.15 -14.44
C PHE A 167 4.11 4.96 -14.63
N ARG A 168 4.56 3.76 -14.30
CA ARG A 168 3.75 2.53 -14.42
C ARG A 168 3.93 1.64 -13.22
N TRP A 169 2.83 1.05 -12.77
CA TRP A 169 2.87 -0.05 -11.82
C TRP A 169 3.13 -1.35 -12.57
N ILE A 170 4.10 -2.13 -12.09
CA ILE A 170 4.32 -3.51 -12.51
C ILE A 170 3.57 -4.39 -11.51
N ARG A 171 2.69 -5.25 -12.04
CA ARG A 171 1.95 -6.26 -11.28
C ARG A 171 2.55 -7.63 -11.53
#